data_AF-A0A931DPZ8-F1
#
_entry.id   AF-A0A931DPZ8-F1
#
_cell.length_a   1.000
_cell.length_b   1.000
_cell.length_c   1.000
_cell.angle_alpha   90.00
_cell.angle_beta   90.00
_cell.angle_gamma   90.00
#
_symmetry.space_group_name_H-M   'P 1'
#
loop_
_entity.id
_entity.type
_entity.pdbx_description
1 polymer ?
#
loop_
_entity_poly.entity_id
_entity_poly.type
_entity_poly.pdbx_seq_one_letter_code
_entity_poly.pdbx_strand_id
1 'polypeptide(L)'
;MTAPITLADLVNFKPVAGVDHMEPNGWMVVGLDTNFFVTVDSSVQTGPLLNLPASVRFTAERYRWSYGDGTSATRSTRGSSWAASGKQEFDRTATSHVYRTTGTYSIDLTIDFSAEYQYAGGPWIPISGTIPVPANRLVATAGDANTVLVGRDCAQRPSGPGC
;
A
#
# COMPACT_ATOMS: atom_id res chain seq x y z
N MET A 1 39.30 -5.04 -14.52
CA MET A 1 37.84 -4.90 -14.71
C MET A 1 37.27 -4.52 -13.35
N THR A 2 36.62 -3.37 -13.24
CA THR A 2 35.92 -2.98 -12.01
C THR A 2 34.66 -3.83 -11.87
N ALA A 3 34.36 -4.30 -10.66
CA ALA A 3 33.14 -5.05 -10.38
C ALA A 3 31.90 -4.16 -10.63
N PRO A 4 30.75 -4.73 -11.05
CA PRO A 4 29.52 -3.97 -11.20
C PRO A 4 29.05 -3.44 -9.83
N ILE A 5 28.40 -2.28 -9.83
CA ILE A 5 27.74 -1.72 -8.65
C ILE A 5 26.57 -2.63 -8.25
N THR A 6 26.43 -2.86 -6.95
CA THR A 6 25.40 -3.69 -6.34
C THR A 6 24.58 -2.87 -5.33
N LEU A 7 23.46 -3.43 -4.87
CA LEU A 7 22.65 -2.78 -3.82
C LEU A 7 23.42 -2.56 -2.51
N ALA A 8 24.46 -3.38 -2.23
CA ALA A 8 25.30 -3.22 -1.05
C ALA A 8 26.15 -1.94 -1.09
N ASP A 9 26.40 -1.38 -2.28
CA ASP A 9 27.17 -0.14 -2.45
C ASP A 9 26.35 1.12 -2.16
N LEU A 10 25.01 1.01 -2.09
CA LEU A 10 24.08 2.11 -1.84
C LEU A 10 24.03 2.53 -0.36
N VAL A 11 25.13 2.46 0.38
CA VAL A 11 25.18 2.68 1.84
C VAL A 11 24.57 4.03 2.26
N ASN A 12 24.73 5.05 1.42
CA ASN A 12 24.24 6.42 1.67
C ASN A 12 22.90 6.75 0.99
N PHE A 13 22.30 5.81 0.28
CA PHE A 13 21.08 6.03 -0.50
C PHE A 13 19.99 5.07 -0.03
N LYS A 14 18.80 5.59 0.28
CA LYS A 14 17.69 4.74 0.75
C LYS A 14 16.38 5.21 0.14
N PRO A 15 15.53 4.32 -0.38
CA PRO A 15 14.21 4.73 -0.84
C PRO A 15 13.41 5.35 0.30
N VAL A 16 12.61 6.38 -0.02
CA VAL A 16 11.63 6.91 0.93
C VAL A 16 10.46 5.93 0.98
N ALA A 17 10.07 5.54 2.19
CA ALA A 17 8.91 4.66 2.37
C ALA A 17 7.64 5.36 1.85
N GLY A 18 6.78 4.59 1.18
CA GLY A 18 5.43 5.03 0.85
C GLY A 18 4.52 5.01 2.08
N VAL A 19 3.33 5.59 1.93
CA VAL A 19 2.26 5.57 2.93
C VAL A 19 1.15 4.64 2.44
N ASP A 20 0.85 3.60 3.22
CA ASP A 20 -0.29 2.71 3.02
C ASP A 20 -1.55 3.36 3.58
N HIS A 21 -2.64 3.23 2.83
CA HIS A 21 -3.96 3.77 3.13
C HIS A 21 -5.01 2.69 2.92
N MET A 22 -6.15 2.85 3.59
CA MET A 22 -7.31 1.98 3.38
C MET A 22 -8.61 2.76 3.33
N GLU A 23 -9.59 2.21 2.63
CA GLU A 23 -10.97 2.68 2.62
C GLU A 23 -11.92 1.49 2.87
N PRO A 24 -12.79 1.57 3.89
CA PRO A 24 -12.92 2.66 4.85
C PRO A 24 -11.71 2.76 5.80
N ASN A 25 -11.42 3.97 6.30
CA ASN A 25 -10.25 4.18 7.15
C ASN A 25 -10.49 3.65 8.58
N GLY A 26 -9.78 2.59 8.98
CA GLY A 26 -9.77 2.04 10.33
C GLY A 26 -10.88 1.04 10.65
N TRP A 27 -11.76 0.73 9.69
CA TRP A 27 -12.82 -0.26 9.86
C TRP A 27 -13.18 -0.93 8.55
N MET A 28 -13.76 -2.12 8.66
CA MET A 28 -14.09 -3.01 7.54
C MET A 28 -15.42 -3.71 7.82
N VAL A 29 -16.12 -4.12 6.76
CA VAL A 29 -17.31 -4.95 6.89
C VAL A 29 -16.96 -6.38 6.49
N VAL A 30 -17.26 -7.34 7.36
CA VAL A 30 -17.08 -8.76 7.06
C VAL A 30 -17.83 -9.11 5.77
N GLY A 31 -17.12 -9.72 4.82
CA GLY A 31 -17.68 -10.15 3.53
C GLY A 31 -17.72 -9.08 2.43
N LEU A 32 -17.33 -7.83 2.69
CA LEU A 32 -17.24 -6.77 1.67
C LEU A 32 -15.78 -6.41 1.33
N ASP A 33 -15.58 -5.84 0.14
CA ASP A 33 -14.27 -5.39 -0.32
C ASP A 33 -13.81 -4.15 0.47
N THR A 34 -12.66 -4.28 1.14
CA THR A 34 -11.90 -3.15 1.69
C THR A 34 -10.84 -2.74 0.68
N ASN A 35 -10.78 -1.46 0.32
CA ASN A 35 -9.76 -0.95 -0.59
C ASN A 35 -8.47 -0.63 0.17
N PHE A 36 -7.32 -0.97 -0.40
CA PHE A 36 -6.00 -0.56 0.08
C PHE A 36 -5.29 0.17 -1.05
N PHE A 37 -4.55 1.23 -0.75
CA PHE A 37 -3.76 1.93 -1.77
C PHE A 37 -2.59 2.69 -1.14
N VAL A 38 -1.61 3.02 -1.98
CA VAL A 38 -0.33 3.56 -1.51
C VAL A 38 -0.05 4.90 -2.15
N THR A 39 0.34 5.87 -1.34
CA THR A 39 0.99 7.09 -1.82
C THR A 39 2.50 6.88 -1.75
N VAL A 40 3.15 6.84 -2.92
CA VAL A 40 4.60 6.64 -3.04
C VAL A 40 5.10 7.42 -4.25
N ASP A 41 6.21 8.11 -4.07
CA ASP A 41 6.89 8.88 -5.11
C ASP A 41 8.20 8.20 -5.50
N SER A 42 8.54 8.26 -6.79
CA SER A 42 9.90 7.98 -7.21
C SER A 42 10.83 9.05 -6.66
N SER A 43 11.98 8.67 -6.13
CA SER A 43 12.95 9.62 -5.58
C SER A 43 14.28 9.53 -6.32
N VAL A 44 14.89 10.68 -6.58
CA VAL A 44 16.28 10.79 -7.04
C VAL A 44 17.09 11.45 -5.93
N GLN A 45 18.16 10.80 -5.52
CA GLN A 45 19.05 11.26 -4.47
C GLN A 45 20.43 11.48 -5.06
N THR A 46 21.10 12.56 -4.67
CA THR A 46 22.47 12.86 -5.12
C THR A 46 23.42 12.73 -3.93
N GLY A 47 24.57 12.09 -4.15
CA GLY A 47 25.54 11.85 -3.09
C GLY A 47 26.77 11.08 -3.59
N PRO A 48 27.73 10.80 -2.70
CA PRO A 48 28.87 9.96 -3.05
C PRO A 48 28.47 8.49 -3.13
N LEU A 49 28.73 7.87 -4.29
CA LEU A 49 28.69 6.43 -4.50
C LEU A 49 30.12 5.96 -4.78
N LEU A 50 30.68 5.12 -3.90
CA LEU A 50 32.08 4.68 -3.96
C LEU A 50 33.08 5.85 -4.18
N ASN A 51 32.89 6.94 -3.43
CA ASN A 51 33.68 8.18 -3.47
C ASN A 51 33.57 9.01 -4.76
N LEU A 52 32.59 8.71 -5.62
CA LEU A 52 32.31 9.51 -6.82
C LEU A 52 30.93 10.17 -6.72
N PRO A 53 30.77 11.45 -7.13
CA PRO A 53 29.46 12.10 -7.18
C PRO A 53 28.51 11.37 -8.13
N ALA A 54 27.41 10.87 -7.59
CA ALA A 54 26.40 10.12 -8.32
C ALA A 54 24.99 10.60 -8.00
N SER A 55 24.04 10.25 -8.86
CA SER A 55 22.62 10.24 -8.51
C SER A 55 22.11 8.80 -8.52
N VAL A 56 21.22 8.48 -7.59
CA VAL A 56 20.54 7.19 -7.48
C VAL A 56 19.04 7.44 -7.55
N ARG A 57 18.36 6.74 -8.45
CA ARG A 57 16.91 6.76 -8.63
C ARG A 57 16.31 5.50 -8.03
N PHE A 58 15.30 5.67 -7.20
CA PHE A 58 14.50 4.57 -6.67
C PHE A 58 13.09 4.58 -7.25
N THR A 59 12.64 3.42 -7.70
CA THR A 59 11.31 3.24 -8.32
C THR A 59 10.59 2.10 -7.63
N ALA A 60 9.37 2.33 -7.13
CA ALA A 60 8.54 1.30 -6.53
C ALA A 60 7.98 0.36 -7.63
N GLU A 61 8.20 -0.94 -7.49
CA GLU A 61 7.79 -1.93 -8.51
C GLU A 61 6.76 -2.92 -8.01
N ARG A 62 6.79 -3.25 -6.71
CA ARG A 62 5.97 -4.32 -6.15
C ARG A 62 5.49 -3.98 -4.74
N TYR A 63 4.24 -4.31 -4.46
CA TYR A 63 3.55 -4.01 -3.22
C TYR A 63 3.09 -5.30 -2.57
N ARG A 64 3.61 -5.60 -1.37
CA ARG A 64 3.39 -6.85 -0.64
C ARG A 64 2.64 -6.56 0.65
N TRP A 65 1.33 -6.79 0.64
CA TRP A 65 0.48 -6.67 1.82
C TRP A 65 0.42 -7.98 2.61
N SER A 66 0.47 -7.86 3.92
CA SER A 66 0.06 -8.85 4.90
C SER A 66 -1.15 -8.29 5.64
N TYR A 67 -2.31 -8.94 5.53
CA TYR A 67 -3.60 -8.40 6.01
C TYR A 67 -3.88 -8.72 7.48
N GLY A 68 -3.02 -9.50 8.15
CA GLY A 68 -3.19 -9.85 9.56
C GLY A 68 -4.25 -10.92 9.83
N ASP A 69 -5.00 -11.36 8.82
CA ASP A 69 -5.96 -12.47 8.88
C ASP A 69 -5.36 -13.82 8.43
N GLY A 70 -4.03 -13.88 8.31
CA GLY A 70 -3.29 -15.03 7.78
C GLY A 70 -3.18 -15.04 6.26
N THR A 71 -3.81 -14.09 5.55
CA THR A 71 -3.67 -13.93 4.11
C THR A 71 -2.72 -12.80 3.74
N SER A 72 -2.22 -12.86 2.50
CA SER A 72 -1.33 -11.85 1.94
C SER A 72 -1.58 -11.68 0.44
N ALA A 73 -1.17 -10.54 -0.10
CA ALA A 73 -1.26 -10.27 -1.52
C ALA A 73 0.01 -9.57 -2.01
N THR A 74 0.38 -9.88 -3.25
CA THR A 74 1.37 -9.10 -3.98
C THR A 74 0.75 -8.50 -5.22
N ARG A 75 1.02 -7.21 -5.46
CA ARG A 75 0.50 -6.45 -6.61
C ARG A 75 1.61 -5.66 -7.28
N SER A 76 1.42 -5.38 -8.56
CA SER A 76 2.28 -4.53 -9.39
C SER A 76 1.76 -3.08 -9.49
N THR A 77 0.71 -2.75 -8.74
CA THR A 77 0.10 -1.41 -8.73
C THR A 77 -0.06 -0.94 -7.30
N ARG A 78 0.12 0.37 -7.10
CA ARG A 78 -0.14 1.05 -5.82
C ARG A 78 -1.63 1.17 -5.49
N GLY A 79 -2.52 0.81 -6.42
CA GLY A 79 -3.95 1.06 -6.29
C GLY A 79 -4.28 2.55 -6.35
N SER A 80 -5.50 2.89 -5.94
CA SER A 80 -6.01 4.25 -5.90
C SER A 80 -7.21 4.30 -4.96
N SER A 81 -7.51 5.48 -4.43
CA SER A 81 -8.76 5.69 -3.70
C SER A 81 -9.97 5.39 -4.58
N TRP A 82 -11.09 5.05 -3.98
CA TRP A 82 -12.35 4.86 -4.69
C TRP A 82 -12.73 6.11 -5.48
N ALA A 83 -12.63 7.29 -4.87
CA ALA A 83 -12.90 8.56 -5.53
C ALA A 83 -12.02 8.80 -6.77
N ALA A 84 -10.70 8.57 -6.66
CA ALA A 84 -9.78 8.72 -7.80
C ALA A 84 -10.04 7.69 -8.91
N SER A 85 -10.70 6.58 -8.58
CA SER A 85 -11.02 5.49 -9.50
C SER A 85 -12.46 5.55 -10.03
N GLY A 86 -13.26 6.55 -9.62
CA GLY A 86 -14.69 6.64 -9.92
C GLY A 86 -15.50 5.45 -9.39
N LYS A 87 -15.06 4.84 -8.28
CA LYS A 87 -15.68 3.69 -7.63
C LYS A 87 -16.54 4.13 -6.45
N GLN A 88 -17.56 3.35 -6.14
CA GLN A 88 -18.39 3.53 -4.95
C GLN A 88 -17.75 2.81 -3.74
N GLU A 89 -18.26 3.12 -2.55
CA GLU A 89 -17.86 2.43 -1.32
C GLU A 89 -18.12 0.92 -1.47
N PHE A 90 -17.14 0.11 -1.06
CA PHE A 90 -17.12 -1.35 -1.19
C PHE A 90 -17.10 -1.91 -2.61
N ASP A 91 -16.91 -1.08 -3.64
CA ASP A 91 -16.57 -1.59 -4.97
C ASP A 91 -15.16 -2.21 -4.94
N ARG A 92 -15.05 -3.39 -5.56
CA ARG A 92 -13.75 -4.05 -5.76
C ARG A 92 -12.80 -3.19 -6.60
N THR A 93 -11.57 -3.05 -6.11
CA THR A 93 -10.42 -2.44 -6.80
C THR A 93 -9.34 -3.50 -7.08
N ALA A 94 -8.25 -3.09 -7.75
CA ALA A 94 -7.11 -3.98 -8.02
C ALA A 94 -6.38 -4.45 -6.74
N THR A 95 -6.55 -3.70 -5.65
CA THR A 95 -5.86 -3.86 -4.37
C THR A 95 -6.82 -4.14 -3.22
N SER A 96 -8.10 -4.40 -3.51
CA SER A 96 -9.08 -4.79 -2.50
C SER A 96 -8.77 -6.14 -1.85
N HIS A 97 -9.22 -6.27 -0.60
CA HIS A 97 -9.22 -7.50 0.19
C HIS A 97 -10.52 -7.65 0.98
N VAL A 98 -10.93 -8.90 1.25
CA VAL A 98 -12.17 -9.22 1.97
C VAL A 98 -11.85 -10.00 3.24
N TYR A 99 -12.24 -9.45 4.38
CA TYR A 99 -12.14 -10.12 5.68
C TYR A 99 -13.37 -11.01 5.91
N ARG A 100 -13.14 -12.22 6.43
CA ARG A 100 -14.20 -13.24 6.60
C ARG A 100 -14.64 -13.44 8.06
N THR A 101 -13.97 -12.80 9.00
CA THR A 101 -14.24 -12.96 10.43
C THR A 101 -14.14 -11.60 11.08
N THR A 102 -14.94 -11.39 12.12
CA THR A 102 -14.83 -10.18 12.94
C THR A 102 -13.52 -10.20 13.73
N GLY A 103 -12.97 -9.01 13.97
CA GLY A 103 -11.72 -8.89 14.71
C GLY A 103 -10.97 -7.61 14.39
N THR A 104 -9.91 -7.36 15.15
CA THR A 104 -8.97 -6.26 14.89
C THR A 104 -7.73 -6.83 14.23
N TYR A 105 -7.35 -6.25 13.09
CA TYR A 105 -6.25 -6.70 12.26
C TYR A 105 -5.16 -5.64 12.19
N SER A 106 -3.89 -6.10 12.16
CA SER A 106 -2.74 -5.29 11.80
C SER A 106 -2.38 -5.57 10.34
N ILE A 107 -2.44 -4.55 9.50
CA ILE A 107 -2.11 -4.62 8.08
C ILE A 107 -0.75 -3.98 7.89
N ASP A 108 0.17 -4.74 7.29
CA ASP A 108 1.52 -4.29 6.97
C ASP A 108 1.74 -4.33 5.46
N LEU A 109 2.38 -3.30 4.93
CA LEU A 109 2.83 -3.23 3.54
C LEU A 109 4.35 -3.17 3.48
N THR A 110 4.94 -4.00 2.61
CA THR A 110 6.33 -3.83 2.15
C THR A 110 6.35 -3.49 0.66
N ILE A 111 7.09 -2.44 0.30
CA ILE A 111 7.26 -1.98 -1.08
C ILE A 111 8.66 -2.39 -1.54
N ASP A 112 8.76 -3.08 -2.66
CA ASP A 112 10.04 -3.44 -3.27
C ASP A 112 10.42 -2.37 -4.30
N PHE A 113 11.57 -1.73 -4.08
CA PHE A 113 12.11 -0.71 -4.95
C PHE A 113 13.24 -1.26 -5.82
N SER A 114 13.24 -0.94 -7.11
CA SER A 114 14.46 -1.04 -7.93
C SER A 114 15.31 0.22 -7.77
N ALA A 115 16.59 0.10 -8.12
CA ALA A 115 17.54 1.19 -8.08
C ALA A 115 18.30 1.31 -9.39
N GLU A 116 18.50 2.54 -9.84
CA GLU A 116 19.38 2.88 -10.95
C GLU A 116 20.36 3.97 -10.49
N TYR A 117 21.58 3.97 -11.01
CA TYR A 117 22.55 5.02 -10.72
C TYR A 117 23.04 5.71 -11.99
N GLN A 118 23.51 6.95 -11.85
CA GLN A 118 24.22 7.67 -12.90
C GLN A 118 25.41 8.43 -12.29
N TYR A 119 26.50 8.55 -13.05
CA TYR A 119 27.63 9.42 -12.72
C TYR A 119 27.65 10.61 -13.68
N ALA A 120 27.90 11.81 -13.15
CA ALA A 120 28.11 13.04 -13.95
C ALA A 120 27.06 13.30 -15.05
N GLY A 121 25.79 12.95 -14.82
CA GLY A 121 24.70 13.12 -15.79
C GLY A 121 24.76 12.18 -17.01
N GLY A 122 25.54 11.10 -16.93
CA GLY A 122 25.54 10.02 -17.90
C GLY A 122 24.24 9.18 -17.89
N PRO A 123 24.20 8.04 -18.59
CA PRO A 123 23.02 7.19 -18.63
C PRO A 123 22.73 6.58 -17.25
N TRP A 124 21.45 6.34 -16.98
CA TRP A 124 21.00 5.52 -15.85
C TRP A 124 21.37 4.06 -16.09
N ILE A 125 22.03 3.47 -15.09
CA ILE A 125 22.47 2.08 -15.10
C ILE A 125 21.68 1.33 -14.02
N PRO A 126 20.94 0.26 -14.38
CA PRO A 126 20.18 -0.50 -13.40
C PRO A 126 21.09 -1.30 -12.49
N ILE A 127 20.72 -1.36 -11.21
CA ILE A 127 21.33 -2.21 -10.21
C ILE A 127 20.44 -3.44 -10.04
N SER A 128 21.01 -4.64 -10.18
CA SER A 128 20.25 -5.88 -10.08
C SER A 128 19.71 -6.11 -8.67
N GLY A 129 18.43 -6.49 -8.57
CA GLY A 129 17.74 -6.80 -7.32
C GLY A 129 16.76 -5.69 -6.91
N THR A 130 16.14 -5.88 -5.74
CA THR A 130 15.23 -4.88 -5.15
C THR A 130 15.54 -4.64 -3.68
N ILE A 131 15.14 -3.46 -3.20
CA ILE A 131 15.26 -3.04 -1.80
C ILE A 131 13.85 -3.08 -1.18
N PRO A 132 13.57 -4.00 -0.24
CA PRO A 132 12.30 -4.03 0.46
C PRO A 132 12.26 -2.93 1.52
N VAL A 133 11.23 -2.09 1.48
CA VAL A 133 11.02 -0.99 2.44
C VAL A 133 9.61 -1.10 3.03
N PRO A 134 9.48 -1.28 4.36
CA PRO A 134 8.17 -1.29 5.01
C PRO A 134 7.53 0.11 4.99
N ALA A 135 6.22 0.15 4.79
CA ALA A 135 5.39 1.34 4.96
C ALA A 135 4.90 1.46 6.43
N ASN A 136 3.97 2.38 6.69
CA ASN A 136 3.25 2.43 7.96
C ASN A 136 2.37 1.18 8.15
N ARG A 137 2.17 0.79 9.41
CA ARG A 137 1.16 -0.20 9.80
C ARG A 137 -0.21 0.46 9.91
N LEU A 138 -1.23 -0.21 9.37
CA LEU A 138 -2.63 0.12 9.62
C LEU A 138 -3.20 -0.82 10.68
N VAL A 139 -4.13 -0.32 11.48
CA VAL A 139 -4.91 -1.12 12.44
C VAL A 139 -6.38 -0.85 12.16
N ALA A 140 -7.15 -1.90 11.91
CA ALA A 140 -8.56 -1.78 11.55
C ALA A 140 -9.41 -2.91 12.11
N THR A 141 -10.68 -2.60 12.38
CA THR A 141 -11.64 -3.57 12.93
C THR A 141 -12.64 -4.01 11.87
N ALA A 142 -12.73 -5.32 11.62
CA ALA A 142 -13.80 -5.92 10.85
C ALA A 142 -15.01 -6.19 11.76
N GLY A 143 -16.15 -5.62 11.41
CA GLY A 143 -17.43 -5.87 12.06
C GLY A 143 -18.45 -6.48 11.10
N ASP A 144 -19.48 -7.12 11.64
CA ASP A 144 -20.61 -7.58 10.83
C ASP A 144 -21.47 -6.39 10.41
N ALA A 145 -21.93 -6.39 9.15
CA ALA A 145 -23.05 -5.54 8.76
C ALA A 145 -24.33 -6.10 9.37
N ASN A 146 -24.61 -5.72 10.62
CA ASN A 146 -25.95 -5.85 11.17
C ASN A 146 -26.84 -4.86 10.41
N THR A 147 -27.33 -5.29 9.25
CA THR A 147 -28.45 -4.64 8.58
C THR A 147 -29.64 -4.84 9.50
N VAL A 148 -29.96 -3.82 10.30
CA VAL A 148 -31.29 -3.73 10.88
C VAL A 148 -32.22 -3.52 9.69
N LEU A 149 -32.84 -4.59 9.21
CA LEU A 149 -33.99 -4.50 8.33
C LEU A 149 -35.01 -3.63 9.07
N VAL A 150 -35.16 -2.36 8.66
CA VAL A 150 -36.32 -1.54 9.01
C VAL A 150 -37.53 -2.16 8.33
N GLY A 151 -38.04 -3.22 8.97
CA GLY A 151 -39.32 -3.80 8.65
C GLY A 151 -40.40 -2.88 9.16
N ARG A 152 -40.95 -2.07 8.23
CA ARG A 152 -42.21 -1.29 8.29
C ARG A 152 -42.02 0.21 8.55
N ASP A 153 -42.82 1.00 7.83
CA ASP A 153 -42.91 2.46 7.97
C ASP A 153 -42.97 2.91 9.44
N CYS A 154 -42.20 3.96 9.76
CA CYS A 154 -42.27 4.65 11.06
C CYS A 154 -43.66 5.18 11.42
N ALA A 155 -44.55 5.26 10.43
CA ALA A 155 -45.96 5.54 10.62
C ALA A 155 -46.68 4.49 11.48
N GLN A 156 -46.19 3.24 11.57
CA GLN A 156 -46.84 2.16 12.32
C GLN A 156 -46.20 1.86 13.68
N ARG A 157 -44.92 2.19 13.90
CA ARG A 157 -44.23 2.06 15.19
C ARG A 157 -43.23 3.20 15.41
N PRO A 158 -43.63 4.30 16.05
CA PRO A 158 -42.79 5.48 16.26
C PRO A 158 -41.59 5.28 17.21
N SER A 159 -41.39 4.09 17.77
CA SER A 159 -40.33 3.78 18.74
C SER A 159 -39.47 2.57 18.37
N GLY A 160 -39.53 2.13 17.11
CA GLY A 160 -38.65 1.08 16.59
C GLY A 160 -37.26 1.63 16.23
N PRO A 161 -36.17 0.85 16.36
CA PRO A 161 -34.86 1.30 15.90
C PRO A 161 -34.90 1.64 14.39
N GLY A 162 -34.64 2.91 14.05
CA GLY A 162 -34.78 3.45 12.68
C GLY A 162 -35.96 4.42 12.49
N CYS A 163 -36.71 4.67 13.57
CA CYS A 163 -37.67 5.75 13.79
C CYS A 163 -37.30 6.41 15.13
#